data_AF-A0A565CUK6-F1
#
_entry.id   AF-A0A565CUK6-F1
#
_cell.length_a   1.000
_cell.length_b   1.000
_cell.length_c   1.000
_cell.angle_alpha   90.00
_cell.angle_beta   90.00
_cell.angle_gamma   90.00
#
_symmetry.space_group_name_H-M   'P 1'
#
loop_
_entity.id
_entity.type
_entity.pdbx_description
1 polymer ?
#
loop_
_entity_poly.entity_id
_entity_poly.type
_entity_poly.pdbx_seq_one_letter_code
_entity_poly.pdbx_strand_id
1 'polypeptide(L)'
;MITIPYLTAVSTYFSYGLLFAFGQLRDFFRRFLDWWFASNLNGYAPICLGHEDFYIRRLYHRIQDCFGRPISNAPDAWFDVVERYSKDNNKTLK
;
A
#
# COMPACT_ATOMS: atom_id res chain seq x y z
N MET A 1 -24.40 12.76 -16.08
CA MET A 1 -23.85 11.81 -15.10
C MET A 1 -22.87 10.91 -15.83
N ILE A 2 -21.62 10.85 -15.40
CA ILE A 2 -20.61 9.97 -16.02
C ILE A 2 -20.93 8.55 -15.56
N THR A 3 -21.36 7.68 -16.47
CA THR A 3 -21.61 6.27 -16.19
C THR A 3 -20.29 5.53 -16.21
N ILE A 4 -19.87 5.00 -15.08
CA ILE A 4 -18.65 4.18 -15.01
C ILE A 4 -18.94 2.85 -15.70
N PRO A 5 -18.15 2.45 -16.70
CA PRO A 5 -18.32 1.14 -17.33
C PRO A 5 -18.21 0.03 -16.28
N TYR A 6 -19.17 -0.90 -16.31
CA TYR A 6 -19.30 -1.96 -15.30
C TYR A 6 -18.02 -2.79 -15.14
N LEU A 7 -17.35 -3.08 -16.27
CA LEU A 7 -16.08 -3.80 -16.28
C LEU A 7 -15.01 -3.07 -15.45
N THR A 8 -14.91 -1.75 -15.58
CA THR A 8 -13.95 -0.93 -14.83
C THR A 8 -14.26 -0.91 -13.34
N ALA A 9 -15.54 -0.82 -12.96
CA ALA A 9 -15.91 -0.90 -11.54
C ALA A 9 -15.53 -2.26 -10.94
N VAL A 10 -15.88 -3.35 -11.61
CA VAL A 10 -15.60 -4.72 -11.13
C VAL A 10 -14.10 -4.98 -11.03
N SER A 11 -13.32 -4.63 -12.06
CA SER A 11 -11.88 -4.84 -12.06
C SER A 11 -11.17 -4.03 -10.97
N THR A 12 -11.66 -2.82 -10.67
CA THR A 12 -11.14 -1.97 -9.60
C THR A 12 -11.39 -2.60 -8.23
N TYR A 13 -12.61 -3.04 -7.93
CA TYR A 13 -12.89 -3.70 -6.65
C TYR A 13 -12.14 -5.03 -6.51
N PHE A 14 -12.02 -5.79 -7.61
CA PHE A 14 -11.26 -7.03 -7.63
C PHE A 14 -9.77 -6.81 -7.34
N SER A 15 -9.15 -5.78 -7.92
CA SER A 15 -7.74 -5.47 -7.67
C SER A 15 -7.47 -5.04 -6.21
N TYR A 16 -8.35 -4.22 -5.63
CA TYR A 16 -8.29 -3.89 -4.20
C TYR A 16 -8.47 -5.12 -3.32
N GLY A 17 -9.42 -6.00 -3.66
CA GLY A 17 -9.65 -7.27 -2.97
C GLY A 17 -8.42 -8.18 -2.97
N LEU A 18 -7.75 -8.32 -4.12
CA LEU A 18 -6.51 -9.08 -4.24
C LEU A 18 -5.39 -8.50 -3.36
N LEU A 19 -5.17 -7.19 -3.40
CA LEU A 19 -4.15 -6.54 -2.56
C LEU A 19 -4.41 -6.77 -1.08
N PHE A 20 -5.68 -6.70 -0.66
CA PHE A 20 -6.07 -6.96 0.71
C PHE A 20 -5.85 -8.43 1.10
N ALA A 21 -6.29 -9.38 0.27
CA ALA A 21 -6.12 -10.81 0.50
C ALA A 21 -4.65 -11.22 0.62
N PHE A 22 -3.79 -10.75 -0.30
CA PHE A 22 -2.35 -10.99 -0.24
C PHE A 22 -1.70 -10.35 0.99
N GLY A 23 -2.17 -9.16 1.39
CA GLY A 23 -1.73 -8.52 2.61
C GLY A 23 -2.00 -9.38 3.84
N GLN A 24 -3.24 -9.86 3.99
CA GLN A 24 -3.67 -10.69 5.12
C GLN A 24 -2.95 -12.03 5.16
N LEU A 25 -2.79 -12.68 4.00
CA LEU A 25 -2.04 -13.94 3.87
C LEU A 25 -0.59 -13.77 4.35
N ARG A 26 0.08 -12.67 3.96
CA ARG A 26 1.46 -12.38 4.39
C ARG A 26 1.57 -12.12 5.90
N ASP A 27 0.58 -11.46 6.50
CA ASP A 27 0.55 -11.25 7.95
C ASP A 27 0.22 -12.53 8.71
N PHE A 28 -0.62 -13.40 8.16
CA PHE A 28 -0.87 -14.71 8.72
C PHE A 28 0.41 -15.55 8.79
N PHE A 29 1.18 -15.62 7.69
CA PHE A 29 2.47 -16.31 7.68
C PHE A 29 3.47 -15.70 8.66
N ARG A 30 3.50 -14.37 8.78
CA ARG A 30 4.39 -13.71 9.74
C ARG A 30 4.00 -14.02 11.19
N ARG A 31 2.71 -13.99 11.54
CA ARG A 31 2.24 -14.36 12.89
C ARG A 31 2.53 -15.83 13.19
N PHE A 32 2.40 -16.70 12.20
CA PHE A 32 2.74 -18.12 12.33
C PHE A 32 4.24 -18.34 12.60
N LEU A 33 5.12 -17.62 11.89
CA LEU A 33 6.57 -17.65 12.11
C LEU A 33 6.96 -16.98 13.44
N ASP A 34 6.41 -15.81 13.74
CA ASP A 34 6.70 -15.06 14.97
C ASP A 34 6.29 -15.88 16.21
N TRP A 35 5.21 -16.67 16.16
CA TRP A 35 4.85 -17.60 17.24
C TRP A 35 5.97 -18.61 17.55
N TRP A 36 6.75 -19.00 16.55
CA TRP A 36 7.88 -19.91 16.72
C TRP A 36 9.11 -19.22 17.38
N PHE A 37 9.21 -17.89 17.30
CA PHE A 37 10.42 -17.13 17.68
C PHE A 37 10.19 -16.00 18.70
N ALA A 38 8.97 -15.78 19.18
CA ALA A 38 8.63 -14.58 19.93
C ALA A 38 9.23 -14.51 21.35
N SER A 39 10.12 -13.53 21.53
CA SER A 39 10.44 -12.92 22.83
C SER A 39 9.41 -11.81 23.11
N ASN A 40 8.57 -12.00 24.12
CA ASN A 40 7.51 -11.05 24.47
C ASN A 40 8.09 -9.73 25.01
N LEU A 41 7.97 -8.63 24.25
CA LEU A 41 8.07 -7.28 24.82
C LEU A 41 6.75 -6.96 25.51
N ASN A 42 6.70 -7.17 26.83
CA ASN A 42 5.55 -6.83 27.66
C ASN A 42 5.55 -5.34 28.02
N GLY A 43 4.38 -4.69 27.99
CA GLY A 43 4.14 -3.43 28.69
C GLY A 43 3.90 -2.16 27.85
N TYR A 44 3.97 -2.23 26.52
CA TYR A 44 3.72 -1.07 25.66
C TYR A 44 2.39 -1.17 24.93
N ALA A 45 1.64 -0.06 24.92
CA ALA A 45 0.45 0.07 24.09
C ALA A 45 0.82 0.16 22.60
N PRO A 46 0.03 -0.44 21.70
CA PRO A 46 0.24 -0.32 20.26
C PRO A 46 0.04 1.14 19.82
N ILE A 47 0.98 1.66 19.02
CA ILE A 47 0.96 3.05 18.50
C ILE A 47 -0.17 3.26 17.49
N CYS A 48 -0.50 2.22 16.72
CA CYS A 48 -1.55 2.25 15.68
C CYS A 48 -2.58 1.14 15.95
N LEU A 49 -3.83 1.40 15.55
CA LEU A 49 -4.86 0.36 15.51
C LEU A 49 -4.48 -0.71 14.48
N GLY A 50 -4.86 -1.97 14.72
CA GLY A 50 -4.40 -3.10 13.92
C GLY A 50 -4.66 -2.96 12.41
N HIS A 51 -5.80 -2.37 12.02
CA HIS A 51 -6.14 -2.14 10.61
C HIS A 51 -5.32 -1.01 9.96
N GLU A 52 -5.01 0.05 10.70
CA GLU A 52 -4.19 1.17 10.21
C GLU A 52 -2.75 0.71 10.02
N ASP A 53 -2.23 -0.04 11.00
CA ASP A 53 -0.90 -0.63 10.98
C ASP A 53 -0.75 -1.64 9.83
N PHE A 54 -1.80 -2.43 9.55
CA PHE A 54 -1.87 -3.27 8.36
C PHE A 54 -1.77 -2.45 7.07
N TYR A 55 -2.59 -1.40 6.95
CA TYR A 55 -2.65 -0.57 5.76
C TYR A 55 -1.28 0.07 5.44
N ILE A 56 -0.64 0.67 6.44
CA ILE A 56 0.67 1.32 6.29
C ILE A 56 1.74 0.30 5.87
N ARG A 57 1.81 -0.84 6.56
CA ARG A 57 2.88 -1.84 6.33
C ARG A 57 2.72 -2.63 5.03
N ARG A 58 1.50 -2.88 4.59
CA ARG A 58 1.22 -3.86 3.52
C ARG A 58 0.68 -3.22 2.24
N LEU A 59 -0.06 -2.11 2.31
CA LEU A 59 -0.67 -1.45 1.16
C LEU A 59 0.02 -0.14 0.80
N TYR A 60 0.13 0.79 1.75
CA TYR A 60 0.55 2.17 1.49
C TYR A 60 1.88 2.24 0.72
N HIS A 61 2.86 1.46 1.14
CA HIS A 61 4.19 1.44 0.53
C HIS A 61 4.21 1.05 -0.97
N ARG A 62 3.19 0.32 -1.45
CA ARG A 62 3.06 -0.06 -2.87
C ARG A 62 2.39 1.03 -3.70
N ILE A 63 1.53 1.82 -3.06
CA ILE A 63 0.66 2.79 -3.72
C ILE A 63 1.25 4.21 -3.61
N GLN A 64 2.10 4.47 -2.61
CA GLN A 64 2.66 5.78 -2.31
C GLN A 64 3.39 6.43 -3.50
N ASP A 65 3.99 5.63 -4.38
CA ASP A 65 4.69 6.16 -5.55
C ASP A 65 3.73 6.77 -6.57
N CYS A 66 2.51 6.22 -6.71
CA CYS A 66 1.50 6.78 -7.61
C CYS A 66 0.99 8.14 -7.12
N PHE A 67 0.81 8.31 -5.80
CA PHE A 67 0.24 9.53 -5.23
C PHE A 67 1.29 10.58 -4.83
N GLY A 68 2.51 10.17 -4.51
CA GLY A 68 3.59 11.06 -4.04
C GLY A 68 4.50 11.57 -5.15
N ARG A 69 4.11 11.39 -6.40
CA ARG A 69 4.87 11.73 -7.60
C ARG A 69 4.71 13.23 -7.91
N PRO A 70 5.81 14.00 -7.98
CA PRO A 70 5.73 15.44 -8.16
C PRO A 70 5.44 15.77 -9.63
N ILE A 71 4.57 16.75 -9.83
CA ILE A 71 4.22 17.27 -11.16
C ILE A 71 5.33 18.21 -11.61
N SER A 72 5.81 18.04 -12.84
CA SER A 72 6.92 18.82 -13.40
C SER A 72 6.50 19.89 -14.40
N ASN A 73 5.19 20.08 -14.65
CA ASN A 73 4.68 21.08 -15.58
C ASN A 73 3.69 22.06 -14.92
N ALA A 74 3.30 23.08 -15.68
CA ALA A 74 2.21 23.98 -15.32
C ALA A 74 0.84 23.30 -15.50
N PRO A 75 -0.22 23.73 -14.79
CA PRO A 75 -1.53 23.10 -14.87
C PRO A 75 -2.08 23.08 -16.31
N ASP A 76 -2.32 21.89 -16.84
CA ASP A 76 -2.89 21.66 -18.18
C ASP A 76 -3.69 20.34 -18.23
N ALA A 77 -4.41 20.08 -19.32
CA ALA A 77 -5.17 18.84 -19.53
C ALA A 77 -4.28 17.59 -19.51
N TRP A 78 -2.99 17.74 -19.85
CA TRP A 78 -1.96 16.73 -19.74
C TRP A 78 -0.87 17.23 -18.80
N PHE A 79 -0.43 16.39 -17.88
CA PHE A 79 0.62 16.75 -16.95
C PHE A 79 1.76 15.73 -16.93
N ASP A 80 2.98 16.27 -16.95
CA ASP A 80 4.19 15.48 -16.82
C ASP A 80 4.53 15.27 -15.35
N VAL A 81 5.07 14.09 -15.07
CA VAL A 81 5.40 13.63 -13.72
C VAL A 81 6.86 13.24 -13.69
N VAL A 82 7.57 13.57 -12.62
CA VAL A 82 8.96 13.17 -12.46
C VAL A 82 9.05 11.65 -12.29
N GLU A 83 9.76 10.99 -13.20
CA GLU A 83 10.08 9.58 -13.08
C GLU A 83 11.09 9.36 -11.94
N ARG A 84 10.75 8.46 -11.01
CA ARG A 84 11.64 8.03 -9.93
C ARG A 84 12.11 6.62 -10.18
N TYR A 85 13.41 6.41 -9.98
CA TYR A 85 14.00 5.08 -10.05
C TYR A 85 14.56 4.70 -8.67
N SER A 86 13.99 3.64 -8.09
CA SER A 86 14.40 3.11 -6.80
C SER A 86 14.97 1.70 -6.96
N LYS A 87 16.12 1.47 -6.31
CA LYS A 87 16.74 0.14 -6.19
C LYS A 87 16.23 -0.66 -4.98
N ASP A 88 15.46 -0.02 -4.09
CA ASP A 88 15.03 -0.54 -2.80
C ASP A 88 13.50 -0.71 -2.69
N ASN A 89 12.82 -0.87 -3.83
CA ASN A 89 11.37 -1.04 -3.92
C ASN A 89 10.60 0.12 -3.27
N ASN A 90 10.96 1.35 -3.65
CA ASN A 90 10.33 2.60 -3.26
C ASN A 90 10.37 2.88 -1.74
N LYS A 91 11.37 2.34 -1.01
CA LYS A 91 11.48 2.53 0.45
C LYS A 91 11.97 3.92 0.82
N THR A 92 13.06 4.35 0.19
CA THR A 92 13.66 5.66 0.48
C THR A 92 13.10 6.79 -0.38
N LEU A 93 12.29 6.48 -1.41
CA LEU A 93 11.67 7.43 -2.36
C LEU A 93 12.66 8.54 -2.79
N LYS A 94 13.90 8.15 -3.10
CA LYS A 94 14.91 9.05 -3.66
C LYS A 94 14.60 9.40 -5.10
#